data_AF-A0AAJ2EY84-F1
#
_entry.id   AF-A0AAJ2EY84-F1
#
_cell.length_a   1.000
_cell.length_b   1.000
_cell.length_c   1.000
_cell.angle_alpha   90.00
_cell.angle_beta   90.00
_cell.angle_gamma   90.00
#
_symmetry.space_group_name_H-M   'P 1'
#
loop_
_entity.id
_entity.type
_entity.pdbx_description
1 polymer ?
#
loop_
_entity_poly.entity_id
_entity_poly.type
_entity_poly.pdbx_seq_one_letter_code
_entity_poly.pdbx_strand_id
1 'polypeptide(L)'
;MDTRPAVHLFSALAAPLQRLSPSAEAIRCLSARGRGQRIARATRQLLAVGHRRILLVSGPEQDARLTNADMYGHAQVMLAEGLPLLPRLELGATPESVWPELLALLEELAPSVLLCTQEAVVADLESAVRHHAGFAKLLIVGPDTRMTGPGAIRH
;
A
#
# COMPACT_ATOMS: atom_id res chain seq x y z
N MET A 1 -60.68 0.73 44.14
CA MET A 1 -59.36 1.34 43.86
C MET A 1 -58.71 0.47 42.80
N ASP A 2 -58.68 0.95 41.56
CA ASP A 2 -58.18 0.21 40.40
C ASP A 2 -56.72 0.61 40.16
N THR A 3 -55.75 -0.22 40.56
CA THR A 3 -54.33 0.01 40.32
C THR A 3 -53.89 -0.86 39.14
N ARG A 4 -54.08 -0.35 37.92
CA ARG A 4 -53.46 -0.94 36.72
C ARG A 4 -52.12 -0.25 36.48
N PRO A 5 -51.01 -0.98 36.28
CA PRO A 5 -49.74 -0.37 35.94
C PRO A 5 -49.84 0.26 34.55
N ALA A 6 -49.56 1.56 34.46
CA ALA A 6 -49.38 2.24 33.18
C ALA A 6 -48.08 1.72 32.55
N VAL A 7 -48.20 0.85 31.54
CA VAL A 7 -47.07 0.45 30.71
C VAL A 7 -46.74 1.64 29.82
N HIS A 8 -45.77 2.46 30.25
CA HIS A 8 -45.18 3.48 29.41
C HIS A 8 -44.28 2.78 28.39
N LEU A 9 -44.80 2.55 27.20
CA LEU A 9 -43.97 2.24 26.03
C LEU A 9 -43.05 3.45 25.80
N PHE A 10 -41.79 3.31 26.20
CA PHE A 10 -40.73 4.20 25.78
C PHE A 10 -40.56 4.02 24.27
N SER A 11 -41.33 4.77 23.50
CA SER A 11 -41.11 4.91 22.05
C SER A 11 -39.88 5.81 21.88
N ALA A 12 -38.69 5.23 22.01
CA ALA A 12 -37.41 5.89 21.72
C ALA A 12 -37.16 6.01 20.20
N LEU A 13 -38.21 5.97 19.38
CA LEU A 13 -38.13 6.11 17.93
C LEU A 13 -38.58 7.51 17.53
N ALA A 14 -37.68 8.47 17.70
CA ALA A 14 -37.43 9.58 16.78
C ALA A 14 -36.52 10.63 17.43
N ALA A 15 -35.32 10.24 17.90
CA ALA A 15 -34.22 11.18 17.75
C ALA A 15 -34.07 11.38 16.24
N PRO A 16 -33.92 12.62 15.72
CA PRO A 16 -33.59 12.78 14.31
C PRO A 16 -32.34 11.93 14.09
N LEU A 17 -32.39 11.04 13.09
CA LEU A 17 -31.21 10.36 12.58
C LEU A 17 -30.34 11.45 11.96
N GLN A 18 -29.70 12.28 12.80
CA GLN A 18 -28.52 13.03 12.45
C GLN A 18 -27.58 11.96 11.96
N ARG A 19 -27.42 11.89 10.63
CA ARG A 19 -26.39 11.05 10.02
C ARG A 19 -25.09 11.48 10.68
N LEU A 20 -24.58 10.64 11.57
CA LEU A 20 -23.25 10.80 12.15
C LEU A 20 -22.28 10.52 11.01
N SER A 21 -21.97 11.57 10.26
CA SER A 21 -20.91 11.51 9.26
C SER A 21 -19.59 11.45 10.01
N PRO A 22 -18.68 10.52 9.64
CA PRO A 22 -17.36 10.48 10.24
C PRO A 22 -16.65 11.83 10.02
N SER A 23 -15.91 12.29 11.03
CA SER A 23 -15.10 13.49 10.89
C SER A 23 -14.07 13.30 9.78
N ALA A 24 -13.62 14.39 9.17
CA ALA A 24 -12.55 14.35 8.17
C ALA A 24 -11.29 13.65 8.71
N GLU A 25 -11.02 13.79 10.01
CA GLU A 25 -9.92 13.11 10.68
C GLU A 25 -10.13 11.59 10.77
N ALA A 26 -11.34 11.15 11.13
CA ALA A 26 -11.68 9.74 11.15
C ALA A 26 -11.55 9.11 9.76
N ILE A 27 -11.99 9.82 8.71
CA ILE A 27 -11.84 9.38 7.32
C ILE A 27 -10.35 9.24 6.96
N ARG A 28 -9.51 10.24 7.27
CA ARG A 28 -8.07 10.17 7.01
C ARG A 28 -7.40 9.00 7.73
N CYS A 29 -7.70 8.78 9.01
CA CYS A 29 -7.17 7.67 9.79
C CYS A 29 -7.58 6.32 9.21
N LEU A 30 -8.85 6.17 8.79
CA LEU A 30 -9.33 4.97 8.12
C LEU A 30 -8.63 4.75 6.77
N SER A 31 -8.45 5.80 5.97
CA SER A 31 -7.72 5.74 4.70
C SER A 31 -6.27 5.32 4.87
N ALA A 32 -5.56 5.91 5.83
CA ALA A 32 -4.18 5.53 6.17
C ALA A 32 -4.11 4.07 6.60
N ARG A 33 -4.98 3.62 7.52
CA ARG A 33 -5.05 2.22 7.94
C ARG A 33 -5.31 1.28 6.78
N GLY A 34 -6.25 1.61 5.90
CA GLY A 34 -6.56 0.82 4.71
C GLY A 34 -5.36 0.70 3.76
N ARG A 35 -4.62 1.80 3.54
CA ARG A 35 -3.37 1.81 2.77
C ARG A 35 -2.32 0.87 3.34
N GLY A 36 -1.99 1.03 4.63
CA GLY A 36 -1.02 0.16 5.29
C GLY A 36 -1.43 -1.32 5.25
N GLN A 37 -2.72 -1.62 5.41
CA GLN A 37 -3.23 -3.00 5.31
C GLN A 37 -3.08 -3.58 3.90
N ARG A 38 -3.31 -2.79 2.85
CA ARG A 38 -3.10 -3.22 1.46
C ARG A 38 -1.63 -3.53 1.20
N ILE A 39 -0.72 -2.63 1.58
CA ILE A 39 0.72 -2.85 1.40
C ILE A 39 1.23 -4.04 2.22
N ALA A 40 0.76 -4.20 3.45
CA ALA A 40 1.08 -5.38 4.27
C ALA A 40 0.58 -6.69 3.63
N ARG A 41 -0.58 -6.67 2.97
CA ARG A 41 -1.08 -7.83 2.23
C ARG A 41 -0.22 -8.13 1.01
N ALA A 42 0.06 -7.13 0.18
CA ALA A 42 0.92 -7.27 -1.00
C ALA A 42 2.30 -7.81 -0.62
N THR A 43 2.92 -7.25 0.43
CA THR A 43 4.21 -7.71 0.94
C THR A 43 4.15 -9.19 1.34
N ARG A 44 3.13 -9.62 2.10
CA ARG A 44 2.97 -11.04 2.47
C ARG A 44 2.79 -11.95 1.26
N GLN A 45 2.08 -11.52 0.23
CA GLN A 45 1.92 -12.30 -0.99
C GLN A 45 3.26 -12.47 -1.73
N LEU A 46 4.08 -11.43 -1.78
CA LEU A 46 5.42 -11.49 -2.37
C LEU A 46 6.36 -12.41 -1.58
N LEU A 47 6.31 -12.34 -0.24
CA LEU A 47 7.05 -13.26 0.62
C LEU A 47 6.62 -14.71 0.40
N ALA A 48 5.31 -14.96 0.25
CA ALA A 48 4.77 -16.30 0.04
C ALA A 48 5.22 -16.94 -1.28
N VAL A 49 5.51 -16.13 -2.32
CA VAL A 49 6.08 -16.62 -3.59
C VAL A 49 7.61 -16.63 -3.61
N GLY A 50 8.26 -16.29 -2.49
CA GLY A 50 9.71 -16.45 -2.29
C GLY A 50 10.54 -15.17 -2.42
N HIS A 51 9.94 -14.01 -2.69
CA HIS A 51 10.70 -12.75 -2.71
C HIS A 51 11.07 -12.35 -1.30
N ARG A 52 12.36 -12.14 -1.02
CA ARG A 52 12.86 -11.78 0.32
C ARG A 52 13.53 -10.41 0.38
N ARG A 53 13.80 -9.80 -0.78
CA ARG A 53 14.31 -8.43 -0.91
C ARG A 53 13.30 -7.62 -1.73
N ILE A 54 12.46 -6.87 -1.04
CA ILE A 54 11.36 -6.10 -1.63
C ILE A 54 11.65 -4.63 -1.35
N LEU A 55 11.75 -3.81 -2.41
CA LEU A 55 11.89 -2.37 -2.30
C LEU A 55 10.50 -1.73 -2.40
N LEU A 56 10.15 -0.87 -1.45
CA LEU A 56 8.92 -0.09 -1.56
C LEU A 56 9.17 1.15 -2.40
N VAL A 57 8.31 1.38 -3.39
CA VAL A 57 8.37 2.54 -4.29
C VAL A 57 7.09 3.36 -4.16
N SER A 58 7.21 4.64 -3.83
CA SER A 58 6.08 5.56 -3.71
C SER A 58 6.11 6.62 -4.79
N GLY A 59 4.93 7.05 -5.23
CA GLY A 59 4.77 8.27 -6.01
C GLY A 59 4.75 9.51 -5.10
N PRO A 60 4.73 10.72 -5.68
CA PRO A 60 4.56 11.95 -4.92
C PRO A 60 3.23 11.89 -4.15
N GLU A 61 3.30 12.06 -2.84
CA GLU A 61 2.15 12.02 -1.94
C GLU A 61 2.27 13.19 -0.95
N GLN A 62 1.24 14.04 -0.91
CA GLN A 62 1.24 15.23 -0.05
C GLN A 62 0.87 14.89 1.39
N ASP A 63 0.04 13.86 1.59
CA ASP A 63 -0.33 13.42 2.93
C ASP A 63 0.70 12.42 3.46
N ALA A 64 1.64 12.92 4.25
CA ALA A 64 2.68 12.13 4.90
C ALA A 64 2.12 10.95 5.72
N ARG A 65 0.87 11.02 6.21
CA ARG A 65 0.25 9.91 6.95
C ARG A 65 -0.02 8.72 6.05
N LEU A 66 -0.38 8.96 4.79
CA LEU A 66 -0.61 7.91 3.82
C LEU A 66 0.70 7.23 3.44
N THR A 67 1.76 8.01 3.18
CA THR A 67 3.08 7.46 2.85
C THR A 67 3.71 6.72 4.02
N ASN A 68 3.51 7.22 5.25
CA ASN A 68 3.93 6.52 6.47
C ASN A 68 3.14 5.24 6.69
N ALA A 69 1.84 5.23 6.41
CA ALA A 69 1.04 4.02 6.54
C ALA A 69 1.45 2.93 5.55
N ASP A 70 1.75 3.29 4.30
CA ASP A 70 2.32 2.36 3.31
C ASP A 70 3.63 1.75 3.85
N MET A 71 4.54 2.59 4.37
CA MET A 71 5.80 2.12 4.97
C MET A 71 5.59 1.24 6.19
N TYR A 72 4.70 1.59 7.11
CA TYR A 72 4.45 0.79 8.31
C TYR A 72 3.85 -0.58 7.95
N GLY A 73 2.95 -0.62 6.97
CA GLY A 73 2.38 -1.87 6.48
C GLY A 73 3.43 -2.81 5.92
N HIS A 74 4.34 -2.29 5.08
CA HIS A 74 5.47 -3.04 4.55
C HIS A 74 6.44 -3.49 5.67
N ALA A 75 6.86 -2.54 6.50
CA ALA A 75 7.88 -2.76 7.51
C ALA A 75 7.44 -3.77 8.57
N GLN A 76 6.18 -3.72 9.00
CA GLN A 76 5.63 -4.66 9.96
C GLN A 76 5.78 -6.11 9.47
N VAL A 77 5.54 -6.35 8.17
CA VAL A 77 5.62 -7.70 7.58
C VAL A 77 7.08 -8.14 7.45
N MET A 78 7.94 -7.29 6.89
CA MET A 78 9.36 -7.63 6.68
C MET A 78 10.07 -7.90 8.00
N LEU A 79 9.85 -7.05 9.02
CA LEU A 79 10.46 -7.21 10.34
C LEU A 79 9.94 -8.44 11.08
N ALA A 80 8.65 -8.78 10.95
CA ALA A 80 8.09 -10.00 11.54
C ALA A 80 8.72 -11.28 10.96
N GLU A 81 9.20 -11.21 9.72
CA GLU A 81 9.88 -12.31 9.01
C GLU A 81 11.42 -12.26 9.15
N GLY A 82 11.95 -11.33 9.96
CA GLY A 82 13.38 -11.16 10.17
C GLY A 82 14.14 -10.68 8.93
N LEU A 83 13.45 -10.03 7.98
CA LEU A 83 14.02 -9.55 6.73
C LEU A 83 14.46 -8.08 6.82
N PRO A 84 15.49 -7.69 6.05
CA PRO A 84 15.97 -6.31 6.05
C PRO A 84 14.93 -5.37 5.43
N LEU A 85 14.83 -4.17 6.01
CA LEU A 85 14.12 -3.05 5.38
C LEU A 85 15.07 -2.33 4.42
N LEU A 86 14.72 -2.34 3.15
CA LEU A 86 15.36 -1.49 2.15
C LEU A 86 14.83 -0.05 2.28
N PRO A 87 15.61 0.97 1.86
CA PRO A 87 15.12 2.35 1.86
C PRO A 87 13.88 2.48 0.97
N ARG A 88 12.93 3.34 1.34
CA ARG A 88 11.83 3.69 0.44
C ARG A 88 12.37 4.53 -0.70
N LEU A 89 12.03 4.17 -1.93
CA LEU A 89 12.28 5.01 -3.09
C LEU A 89 11.04 5.84 -3.39
N GLU A 90 11.22 7.15 -3.58
CA GLU A 90 10.14 8.04 -4.02
C GLU A 90 10.42 8.48 -5.46
N LEU A 91 9.49 8.18 -6.38
CA LEU A 91 9.60 8.51 -7.79
C LEU A 91 8.52 9.51 -8.16
N GLY A 92 8.95 10.72 -8.55
CA GLY A 92 8.11 11.70 -9.21
C GLY A 92 8.13 11.54 -10.73
N ALA A 93 7.68 12.57 -11.45
CA ALA A 93 7.97 12.67 -12.88
C ALA A 93 9.49 12.63 -13.07
N THR A 94 10.00 11.49 -13.55
CA THR A 94 11.44 11.20 -13.55
C THR A 94 12.02 11.63 -14.89
N PRO A 95 12.86 12.68 -14.96
CA PRO A 95 13.55 13.04 -16.19
C PRO A 95 14.58 11.97 -16.55
N GLU A 96 14.87 11.84 -17.85
CA GLU A 96 15.74 10.77 -18.38
C GLU A 96 17.12 10.69 -17.68
N SER A 97 17.63 11.84 -17.22
CA SER A 97 18.93 11.96 -16.56
C SER A 97 19.06 11.22 -15.23
N VAL A 98 17.95 10.83 -14.59
CA VAL A 98 17.95 10.18 -13.27
C VAL A 98 18.06 8.65 -13.38
N TRP A 99 17.76 8.06 -14.54
CA TRP A 99 17.77 6.60 -14.71
C TRP A 99 19.11 5.91 -14.46
N PRO A 100 20.28 6.47 -14.85
CA PRO A 100 21.57 5.84 -14.54
C PRO A 100 21.86 5.77 -13.03
N GLU A 101 21.53 6.83 -12.29
CA GLU A 101 21.70 6.87 -10.84
C GLU A 101 20.73 5.91 -10.14
N LEU A 102 19.48 5.87 -10.60
CA LEU A 102 18.50 4.92 -10.12
C LEU A 102 18.94 3.47 -10.38
N LEU A 103 19.49 3.19 -11.56
CA LEU A 103 20.00 1.86 -11.88
C LEU A 103 21.14 1.45 -10.94
N ALA A 104 22.12 2.34 -10.72
CA ALA A 104 23.22 2.09 -9.78
C ALA A 104 22.71 1.83 -8.36
N LEU A 105 21.73 2.61 -7.89
CA LEU A 105 21.09 2.41 -6.59
C LEU A 105 20.40 1.04 -6.51
N LEU A 106 19.67 0.64 -7.56
CA LEU A 106 19.00 -0.66 -7.59
C LEU A 106 19.99 -1.84 -7.70
N GLU A 107 21.13 -1.66 -8.37
CA GLU A 107 22.20 -2.65 -8.38
C GLU A 107 22.83 -2.81 -6.98
N GLU A 108 23.07 -1.71 -6.26
CA GLU A 108 23.57 -1.72 -4.88
C GLU A 108 22.56 -2.36 -3.91
N LEU A 109 21.30 -1.95 -3.99
CA LEU A 109 20.23 -2.48 -3.14
C LEU A 109 19.81 -3.90 -3.53
N ALA A 110 20.07 -4.32 -4.77
CA ALA A 110 19.71 -5.61 -5.35
C ALA A 110 18.31 -6.11 -4.92
N PRO A 111 17.23 -5.34 -5.13
CA PRO A 111 15.89 -5.84 -4.83
C PRO A 111 15.47 -6.90 -5.84
N SER A 112 14.69 -7.87 -5.37
CA SER A 112 14.06 -8.86 -6.26
C SER A 112 12.71 -8.37 -6.81
N VAL A 113 12.08 -7.40 -6.14
CA VAL A 113 10.78 -6.83 -6.49
C VAL A 113 10.72 -5.36 -6.11
N LEU A 114 10.11 -4.56 -6.97
CA LEU A 114 9.66 -3.21 -6.69
C LEU A 114 8.15 -3.23 -6.36
N LEU A 115 7.80 -3.01 -5.10
CA LEU A 115 6.40 -2.90 -4.67
C LEU A 115 6.00 -1.42 -4.69
N CYS A 116 5.22 -1.04 -5.70
CA CYS A 116 4.68 0.29 -5.86
C CYS A 116 3.48 0.50 -4.93
N THR A 117 3.38 1.68 -4.31
CA THR A 117 2.24 2.04 -3.45
C THR A 117 1.04 2.55 -4.22
N GLN A 118 1.20 2.85 -5.52
CA GLN A 118 0.19 3.43 -6.39
C GLN A 118 0.30 2.79 -7.79
N GLU A 119 -0.83 2.52 -8.45
CA GLU A 119 -0.85 1.91 -9.79
C GLU A 119 -0.25 2.84 -10.87
N ALA A 120 -0.39 4.16 -10.72
CA ALA A 120 0.23 5.11 -11.65
C ALA A 120 1.77 4.96 -11.69
N VAL A 121 2.39 4.71 -10.53
CA VAL A 121 3.85 4.50 -10.42
C VAL A 121 4.28 3.21 -11.11
N VAL A 122 3.44 2.17 -11.09
CA VAL A 122 3.68 0.92 -11.83
C VAL A 122 3.75 1.24 -13.32
N ALA A 123 2.75 1.94 -13.86
CA ALA A 123 2.69 2.26 -15.28
C ALA A 123 3.89 3.12 -15.73
N ASP A 124 4.26 4.12 -14.93
CA ASP A 124 5.40 5.00 -15.22
C ASP A 124 6.72 4.20 -15.24
N LEU A 125 6.93 3.35 -14.23
CA LEU A 125 8.11 2.48 -14.15
C LEU A 125 8.17 1.48 -15.29
N GLU A 126 7.08 0.75 -15.57
CA GLU A 126 7.04 -0.21 -16.68
C GLU A 126 7.33 0.48 -18.01
N SER A 127 6.81 1.69 -18.21
CA SER A 127 7.06 2.47 -19.42
C SER A 127 8.54 2.84 -19.55
N ALA A 128 9.17 3.28 -18.48
CA ALA A 128 10.57 3.65 -18.47
C ALA A 128 11.50 2.43 -18.62
N VAL A 129 11.23 1.34 -17.91
CA VAL A 129 12.05 0.11 -17.95
C VAL A 129 12.15 -0.47 -19.36
N ARG A 130 11.14 -0.31 -20.22
CA ARG A 130 11.22 -0.69 -21.65
C ARG A 130 12.37 -0.01 -22.40
N HIS A 131 12.78 1.18 -21.97
CA HIS A 131 13.87 1.94 -22.59
C HIS A 131 15.23 1.65 -21.93
N HIS A 132 15.26 0.89 -20.82
CA HIS A 132 16.46 0.60 -20.04
C HIS A 132 16.59 -0.90 -19.74
N ALA A 133 17.36 -1.60 -20.58
CA ALA A 133 17.58 -3.05 -20.47
C ALA A 133 18.11 -3.53 -19.10
N GLY A 134 18.78 -2.65 -18.34
CA GLY A 134 19.29 -2.95 -16.99
C GLY A 134 18.20 -3.32 -15.97
N PHE A 135 16.95 -2.91 -16.21
CA PHE A 135 15.83 -3.15 -15.31
C PHE A 135 15.01 -4.40 -15.67
N ALA A 136 15.35 -5.11 -16.76
CA ALA A 136 14.56 -6.22 -17.30
C ALA A 136 14.38 -7.41 -16.34
N LYS A 137 15.20 -7.51 -15.28
CA LYS A 137 15.12 -8.58 -14.27
C LYS A 137 14.27 -8.22 -13.06
N LEU A 138 13.76 -6.99 -12.96
CA LEU A 138 13.01 -6.51 -11.81
C LEU A 138 11.52 -6.75 -12.01
N LEU A 139 10.90 -7.45 -11.06
CA LEU A 139 9.46 -7.57 -11.00
C LEU A 139 8.87 -6.27 -10.42
N ILE A 140 7.98 -5.61 -11.16
CA ILE A 140 7.30 -4.38 -10.75
C ILE A 140 5.85 -4.72 -10.42
N VAL A 141 5.38 -4.23 -9.28
CA VAL A 141 4.18 -4.77 -8.63
C VAL A 141 3.34 -3.66 -8.01
N GLY A 142 2.04 -3.64 -8.28
CA GLY A 142 1.11 -2.67 -7.71
C GLY A 142 0.58 -3.02 -6.30
N PRO A 143 -0.06 -2.04 -5.62
CA PRO A 143 -0.62 -2.21 -4.28
C PRO A 143 -1.76 -3.25 -4.21
N ASP A 144 -2.47 -3.48 -5.32
CA ASP A 144 -3.62 -4.41 -5.39
C ASP A 144 -3.24 -5.79 -5.93
N THR A 145 -2.02 -6.25 -5.66
CA THR A 145 -1.51 -7.53 -6.14
C THR A 145 -2.46 -8.71 -5.95
N ARG A 146 -3.16 -9.06 -7.03
CA ARG A 146 -3.91 -10.30 -7.13
C ARG A 146 -2.99 -11.36 -7.72
N MET A 147 -2.09 -11.89 -6.90
CA MET A 147 -1.39 -13.14 -7.23
C MET A 147 -2.39 -14.30 -7.09
N THR A 148 -3.28 -14.45 -8.07
CA THR A 148 -4.21 -15.58 -8.15
C THR A 148 -3.52 -16.78 -8.82
N GLY A 149 -3.08 -17.75 -8.02
CA GLY A 149 -2.69 -19.10 -8.48
C GLY A 149 -1.41 -19.20 -9.33
N PRO A 150 -0.87 -20.43 -9.50
CA PRO A 150 0.48 -20.68 -10.02
C PRO A 150 0.56 -20.56 -11.55
N GLY A 151 0.31 -19.37 -12.09
CA GLY A 151 0.34 -19.12 -13.54
C GLY A 151 0.86 -17.75 -13.98
N ALA A 152 1.35 -16.91 -13.06
CA ALA A 152 1.85 -15.57 -13.38
C ALA A 152 3.36 -15.45 -13.16
N ILE A 153 4.13 -16.32 -13.82
CA ILE A 153 5.51 -16.03 -14.19
C ILE A 153 5.46 -15.74 -15.68
N ARG A 154 5.54 -14.47 -16.06
CA ARG A 154 5.89 -14.10 -17.43
C ARG A 154 7.33 -13.57 -17.40
N HIS A 155 8.11 -14.19 -18.27
CA HIS A 155 9.55 -14.05 -18.50
C HIS A 155 9.98 -12.63 -18.82
#